data_AF-A0A967Q4R0-F1
#
_entry.id   AF-A0A967Q4R0-F1
#
_cell.length_a   1.000
_cell.length_b   1.000
_cell.length_c   1.000
_cell.angle_alpha   90.00
_cell.angle_beta   90.00
_cell.angle_gamma   90.00
#
_symmetry.space_group_name_H-M   'P 1'
#
loop_
_entity.id
_entity.type
_entity.pdbx_description
1 polymer ?
#
loop_
_entity_poly.entity_id
_entity_poly.type
_entity_poly.pdbx_seq_one_letter_code
_entity_poly.pdbx_strand_id
1 'polypeptide(L)'
;DQSVMSQSLQATTNGLFGNQTFGITSGTLGCDRPAKMASNDRLNEFASRNMDTLAKDIAFGEGENLETLAELMEIPAAERPAFYASLQGNFTDIFVTGEETSAQMLDRIASISY
;
A
#
# COMPACT_ATOMS: atom_id res chain seq x y z
N ASP A 1 17.98 -23.48 39.06
CA ASP A 1 16.67 -24.10 38.82
C ASP A 1 15.91 -23.20 37.86
N GLN A 2 15.45 -23.75 36.74
CA GLN A 2 14.85 -23.00 35.63
C GLN A 2 13.32 -23.05 35.76
N SER A 3 12.72 -21.99 36.32
CA SER A 3 11.27 -21.85 36.43
C SER A 3 10.71 -21.04 35.26
N VAL A 4 10.44 -21.79 34.19
CA VAL A 4 9.28 -21.72 33.29
C VAL A 4 8.20 -20.65 33.55
N MET A 5 7.79 -20.05 32.42
CA MET A 5 6.42 -19.63 32.04
C MET A 5 5.87 -18.34 32.66
N SER A 6 5.53 -17.36 31.80
CA SER A 6 4.14 -17.12 31.39
C SER A 6 3.88 -15.64 31.07
N GLN A 7 3.31 -15.42 29.88
CA GLN A 7 2.29 -14.40 29.56
C GLN A 7 2.72 -12.91 29.65
N SER A 8 2.91 -12.24 28.52
CA SER A 8 1.88 -11.61 27.67
C SER A 8 1.09 -10.50 28.38
N LEU A 9 0.98 -9.35 27.70
CA LEU A 9 0.20 -8.15 28.06
C LEU A 9 0.79 -7.39 29.25
N GLN A 10 0.89 -6.08 29.27
CA GLN A 10 0.33 -5.05 28.42
C GLN A 10 1.03 -3.76 28.86
N ALA A 11 1.28 -2.90 27.88
CA ALA A 11 1.04 -1.46 27.92
C ALA A 11 1.61 -0.60 29.07
N THR A 12 1.71 0.67 28.69
CA THR A 12 1.70 1.86 29.55
C THR A 12 3.11 2.39 29.80
N THR A 13 3.55 3.31 28.96
CA THR A 13 3.27 4.76 29.12
C THR A 13 3.80 5.25 30.47
N ASN A 14 4.95 5.89 30.43
CA ASN A 14 5.05 7.26 30.93
C ASN A 14 6.36 7.91 30.46
N GLY A 15 6.20 8.89 29.57
CA GLY A 15 6.99 10.12 29.50
C GLY A 15 8.49 10.01 29.28
N LEU A 16 8.95 10.49 28.14
CA LEU A 16 9.63 11.79 28.07
C LEU A 16 9.96 12.10 26.60
N PHE A 17 9.31 13.15 26.12
CA PHE A 17 9.63 13.98 24.96
C PHE A 17 11.00 13.73 24.32
N GLY A 18 10.99 13.33 23.04
CA GLY A 18 12.15 13.41 22.17
C GLY A 18 12.53 12.08 21.51
N ASN A 19 12.10 11.92 20.26
CA ASN A 19 12.84 11.18 19.23
C ASN A 19 12.78 9.63 19.20
N GLN A 20 11.69 8.99 19.66
CA GLN A 20 11.49 7.53 19.53
C GLN A 20 10.19 7.14 18.79
N THR A 21 9.82 7.87 17.73
CA THR A 21 8.74 7.46 16.80
C THR A 21 9.31 6.90 15.48
N PHE A 22 10.46 6.23 15.53
CA PHE A 22 11.06 5.56 14.37
C PHE A 22 11.36 4.08 14.61
N GLY A 23 10.80 3.47 15.66
CA GLY A 23 11.30 2.20 16.18
C GLY A 23 10.34 1.00 16.22
N ILE A 24 9.02 1.17 16.21
CA ILE A 24 8.13 0.05 16.54
C ILE A 24 6.81 0.13 15.76
N THR A 25 6.79 -0.27 14.47
CA THR A 25 5.68 -0.99 13.77
C THR A 25 6.06 -1.42 12.33
N SER A 26 7.33 -1.74 12.02
CA SER A 26 7.64 -2.31 10.69
C SER A 26 8.56 -3.53 10.78
N GLY A 27 8.23 -4.41 11.73
CA GLY A 27 8.78 -5.76 11.82
C GLY A 27 8.14 -6.74 10.83
N THR A 28 8.12 -6.44 9.52
CA THR A 28 7.97 -7.46 8.46
C THR A 28 8.95 -7.20 7.31
N LEU A 29 10.23 -7.14 7.65
CA LEU A 29 11.39 -7.14 6.74
C LEU A 29 11.56 -8.49 6.03
N GLY A 30 10.61 -8.93 5.19
CA GLY A 30 10.70 -10.29 4.63
C GLY A 30 9.85 -10.63 3.41
N CYS A 31 9.41 -9.65 2.63
CA CYS A 31 8.87 -9.91 1.31
C CYS A 31 9.51 -8.89 0.39
N ASP A 32 10.05 -9.32 -0.76
CA ASP A 32 10.54 -8.51 -1.89
C ASP A 32 9.43 -7.58 -2.41
N ARG A 33 8.97 -6.66 -1.58
CA ARG A 33 8.00 -5.64 -1.91
C ARG A 33 8.78 -4.46 -2.44
N PRO A 34 8.35 -3.84 -3.54
CA PRO A 34 9.00 -2.63 -4.04
C PRO A 34 9.01 -1.59 -2.92
N ALA A 35 10.19 -1.40 -2.32
CA ALA A 35 10.39 -0.66 -1.08
C ALA A 35 9.88 0.79 -1.14
N LYS A 36 9.66 1.32 -2.36
CA LYS A 36 9.13 2.66 -2.58
C LYS A 36 7.63 2.79 -2.30
N MET A 37 6.83 1.75 -2.53
CA MET A 37 5.36 1.82 -2.36
C MET A 37 4.95 1.62 -0.89
N ALA A 38 5.63 0.70 -0.19
CA ALA A 38 5.33 0.37 1.21
C ALA A 38 5.77 1.44 2.22
N SER A 39 6.77 2.27 1.89
CA SER A 39 7.21 3.38 2.74
C SER A 39 6.44 4.68 2.51
N ASN A 40 5.50 4.71 1.56
CA ASN A 40 4.72 5.91 1.27
C ASN A 40 3.36 5.83 2.00
N ASP A 41 3.35 6.27 3.26
CA ASP A 41 2.15 6.24 4.13
C ASP A 41 0.95 6.93 3.48
N ARG A 42 1.19 8.03 2.74
CA ARG A 42 0.15 8.78 2.05
C ARG A 42 -0.48 7.97 0.91
N LEU A 43 0.33 7.25 0.14
CA LEU A 43 -0.15 6.39 -0.93
C LEU A 43 -1.01 5.25 -0.37
N ASN A 44 -0.56 4.60 0.71
CA ASN A 44 -1.29 3.52 1.35
C ASN A 44 -2.61 3.99 1.97
N GLU A 45 -2.60 5.14 2.65
CA GLU A 45 -3.81 5.76 3.21
C GLU A 45 -4.80 6.14 2.10
N PHE A 46 -4.34 6.79 1.04
CA PHE A 46 -5.16 7.16 -0.10
C PHE A 46 -5.79 5.94 -0.77
N ALA A 47 -4.98 4.92 -1.09
CA ALA A 47 -5.45 3.69 -1.70
C ALA A 47 -6.46 2.96 -0.80
N SER A 48 -6.22 2.91 0.51
CA SER A 48 -7.13 2.26 1.46
C SER A 48 -8.47 2.98 1.57
N ARG A 49 -8.49 4.31 1.53
CA ARG A 49 -9.73 5.10 1.65
C ARG A 49 -10.54 5.13 0.36
N ASN A 50 -9.89 4.94 -0.77
CA ASN A 50 -10.49 5.10 -2.10
C ASN A 50 -10.59 3.80 -2.89
N MET A 51 -10.42 2.64 -2.25
CA MET A 51 -10.33 1.35 -2.92
C MET A 51 -11.48 1.09 -3.90
N ASP A 52 -12.73 1.25 -3.46
CA ASP A 52 -13.91 0.98 -4.29
C ASP A 52 -13.99 1.89 -5.53
N THR A 53 -13.57 3.15 -5.36
CA THR A 53 -13.55 4.12 -6.46
C THR A 53 -12.35 3.87 -7.36
N LEU A 54 -11.18 3.54 -6.81
CA LEU A 54 -10.00 3.14 -7.57
C LEU A 54 -10.28 1.91 -8.42
N ALA A 55 -10.98 0.91 -7.89
CA ALA A 55 -11.38 -0.25 -8.66
C ALA A 55 -12.26 0.14 -9.86
N LYS A 56 -13.21 1.06 -9.68
CA LYS A 56 -14.03 1.57 -10.79
C LYS A 56 -13.20 2.34 -11.81
N ASP A 57 -12.39 3.29 -11.35
CA ASP A 57 -11.57 4.14 -12.22
C ASP A 57 -10.54 3.31 -13.00
N ILE A 58 -9.91 2.31 -12.37
CA ILE A 58 -9.01 1.37 -13.06
C ILE A 58 -9.78 0.53 -14.08
N ALA A 59 -10.98 0.04 -13.74
CA ALA A 59 -11.80 -0.72 -14.69
C ALA A 59 -12.22 0.11 -15.92
N PHE A 60 -12.51 1.41 -15.72
CA PHE A 60 -12.77 2.34 -16.82
C PHE A 60 -11.50 2.77 -17.56
N GLY A 61 -10.34 2.70 -16.91
CA GLY A 61 -9.07 3.19 -17.44
C GLY A 61 -8.91 4.72 -17.32
N GLU A 62 -9.79 5.37 -16.58
CA GLU A 62 -9.81 6.81 -16.37
C GLU A 62 -10.49 7.15 -15.04
N GLY A 63 -10.14 8.30 -14.45
CA GLY A 63 -10.78 8.80 -13.23
C GLY A 63 -9.84 9.61 -12.35
N GLU A 64 -10.43 10.48 -11.53
CA GLU A 64 -9.68 11.40 -10.65
C GLU A 64 -8.84 10.64 -9.62
N ASN A 65 -9.33 9.50 -9.13
CA ASN A 65 -8.61 8.74 -8.13
C ASN A 65 -7.46 7.95 -8.76
N LEU A 66 -7.65 7.44 -9.98
CA LEU A 66 -6.58 6.83 -10.75
C LEU A 66 -5.47 7.83 -11.10
N GLU A 67 -5.86 9.08 -11.43
CA GLU A 67 -4.89 10.16 -11.65
C GLU A 67 -4.13 10.50 -10.37
N THR A 68 -4.83 10.67 -9.26
CA THR A 68 -4.21 10.92 -7.95
C THR A 68 -3.29 9.77 -7.54
N LEU A 69 -3.67 8.52 -7.82
CA LEU A 69 -2.84 7.35 -7.57
C LEU A 69 -1.53 7.44 -8.36
N ALA A 70 -1.59 7.73 -9.66
CA ALA A 70 -0.42 7.90 -10.50
C ALA A 70 0.47 9.07 -10.05
N GLU A 71 -0.12 10.14 -9.54
CA GLU A 71 0.62 11.25 -8.93
C GLU A 71 1.37 10.86 -7.66
N LEU A 72 0.70 10.15 -6.75
CA LEU A 72 1.31 9.66 -5.52
C LEU A 72 2.38 8.58 -5.77
N MET A 73 2.26 7.87 -6.90
CA MET A 73 3.26 6.93 -7.41
C MET A 73 4.38 7.61 -8.22
N GLU A 74 4.34 8.95 -8.37
CA GLU A 74 5.31 9.75 -9.12
C GLU A 74 5.41 9.35 -10.62
N ILE A 75 4.32 8.88 -11.22
CA ILE A 75 4.27 8.51 -12.64
C ILE A 75 4.28 9.77 -13.51
N PRO A 76 5.24 9.90 -14.45
CA PRO A 76 5.30 11.02 -15.36
C PRO A 76 4.02 11.16 -16.19
N ALA A 77 3.56 12.40 -16.41
CA ALA A 77 2.32 12.65 -17.16
C ALA A 77 2.31 12.04 -18.57
N ALA A 78 3.48 11.93 -19.21
CA ALA A 78 3.62 11.30 -20.52
C ALA A 78 3.41 9.77 -20.50
N GLU A 79 3.64 9.13 -19.34
CA GLU A 79 3.52 7.67 -19.15
C GLU A 79 2.18 7.26 -18.56
N ARG A 80 1.44 8.21 -17.95
CA ARG A 80 0.10 7.98 -17.38
C ARG A 80 -0.87 7.25 -18.32
N PRO A 81 -0.98 7.59 -19.62
CA PRO A 81 -1.89 6.85 -20.51
C PRO A 81 -1.54 5.37 -20.66
N ALA A 82 -0.24 5.04 -20.75
CA ALA A 82 0.23 3.66 -20.83
C ALA A 82 0.05 2.92 -19.50
N PHE A 83 0.31 3.61 -18.40
CA PHE A 83 0.06 3.12 -17.05
C PHE A 83 -1.43 2.77 -16.85
N TYR A 84 -2.35 3.68 -17.17
CA TYR A 84 -3.79 3.46 -17.04
C TYR A 84 -4.28 2.29 -17.88
N ALA A 85 -3.86 2.24 -19.16
CA ALA A 85 -4.20 1.14 -20.04
C ALA A 85 -3.68 -0.21 -19.51
N SER A 86 -2.48 -0.21 -18.94
CA SER A 86 -1.89 -1.40 -18.33
C SER A 86 -2.66 -1.84 -17.08
N LEU A 87 -3.07 -0.92 -16.21
CA LEU A 87 -3.87 -1.28 -15.04
C LEU A 87 -5.27 -1.78 -15.43
N GLN A 88 -5.90 -1.15 -16.41
CA GLN A 88 -7.19 -1.60 -16.93
C GLN A 88 -7.08 -3.01 -17.54
N GLY A 89 -6.07 -3.25 -18.38
CA GLY A 89 -5.83 -4.53 -19.02
C GLY A 89 -5.52 -5.67 -18.05
N ASN A 90 -4.92 -5.35 -16.90
CA ASN A 90 -4.59 -6.28 -15.83
C ASN A 90 -5.56 -6.17 -14.64
N PHE A 91 -6.75 -5.61 -14.82
CA PHE A 91 -7.70 -5.38 -13.72
C PHE A 91 -8.00 -6.66 -12.92
N THR A 92 -8.17 -7.79 -13.61
CA THR A 92 -8.43 -9.10 -12.99
C THR A 92 -7.23 -9.66 -12.22
N ASP A 93 -6.02 -9.22 -12.54
CA ASP A 93 -4.80 -9.59 -11.80
C ASP A 93 -4.59 -8.68 -10.59
N ILE A 94 -5.07 -7.43 -10.65
CA ILE A 94 -5.05 -6.48 -9.54
C ILE A 94 -6.15 -6.82 -8.51
N PHE A 95 -7.37 -7.08 -8.97
CA PHE A 95 -8.55 -7.42 -8.15
C PHE A 95 -9.03 -8.84 -8.49
N VAL A 96 -8.46 -9.82 -7.79
CA VAL A 96 -8.70 -11.25 -8.03
C VAL A 96 -9.95 -11.71 -7.28
N THR A 97 -10.12 -11.31 -6.02
CA THR A 97 -11.24 -11.73 -5.16
C THR A 97 -12.25 -10.61 -4.90
N GLY A 98 -11.85 -9.35 -5.08
CA GLY A 98 -12.65 -8.17 -4.72
C GLY A 98 -12.57 -7.82 -3.23
N GLU A 99 -11.68 -8.47 -2.47
CA GLU A 99 -11.46 -8.26 -1.02
C GLU A 99 -9.99 -7.91 -0.71
N GLU A 100 -9.28 -7.45 -1.72
CA GLU A 100 -7.88 -7.08 -1.67
C GLU A 100 -7.65 -5.89 -0.75
N THR A 101 -6.61 -6.00 0.07
CA THR A 101 -6.10 -4.86 0.83
C THR A 101 -5.37 -3.88 -0.07
N SER A 102 -5.27 -2.61 0.34
CA SER A 102 -4.57 -1.58 -0.45
C SER A 102 -3.12 -1.95 -0.70
N ALA A 103 -2.48 -2.59 0.27
CA ALA A 103 -1.13 -3.13 0.12
C ALA A 103 -1.05 -4.20 -0.98
N GLN A 104 -2.01 -5.13 -1.05
CA GLN A 104 -2.03 -6.16 -2.10
C GLN A 104 -2.28 -5.56 -3.49
N MET A 105 -3.22 -4.61 -3.58
CA MET A 105 -3.50 -3.88 -4.83
C MET A 105 -2.24 -3.15 -5.32
N LEU A 106 -1.59 -2.37 -4.46
CA LEU A 106 -0.39 -1.60 -4.79
C LEU A 106 0.80 -2.50 -5.17
N ASP A 107 0.96 -3.64 -4.49
CA ASP A 107 2.00 -4.62 -4.80
C ASP A 107 1.81 -5.22 -6.21
N ARG A 108 0.57 -5.60 -6.55
CA ARG A 108 0.19 -6.10 -7.88
C ARG A 108 0.39 -5.03 -8.95
N ILE A 109 -0.06 -3.81 -8.71
CA ILE A 109 0.18 -2.65 -9.58
C ILE A 109 1.68 -2.46 -9.84
N ALA A 110 2.52 -2.55 -8.81
CA ALA A 110 3.96 -2.37 -8.95
C ALA A 110 4.66 -3.53 -9.67
N SER A 111 4.03 -4.71 -9.76
CA SER A 111 4.49 -5.84 -10.57
C SER A 111 4.09 -5.76 -12.04
N ILE A 112 3.10 -4.93 -12.39
CA ILE A 112 2.69 -4.70 -13.77
C ILE A 112 3.72 -3.78 -14.44
N SER A 113 4.31 -4.26 -15.53
CA SER A 113 5.18 -3.45 -16.38
C SER A 113 4.32 -2.65 -17.37
N TYR A 114 4.64 -1.38 -17.57
CA TYR A 114 3.96 -0.46 -18.48
C TYR A 114 4.97 0.39 -19.27
#